data_AF-A0A381WKX2-F1
#
_entry.id   AF-A0A381WKX2-F1
#
_cell.length_a   1.000
_cell.length_b   1.000
_cell.length_c   1.000
_cell.angle_alpha   90.00
_cell.angle_beta   90.00
_cell.angle_gamma   90.00
#
_symmetry.space_group_name_H-M   'P 1'
#
loop_
_entity.id
_entity.type
_entity.pdbx_description
1 polymer ?
#
loop_
_entity_poly.entity_id
_entity_poly.type
_entity_poly.pdbx_seq_one_letter_code
_entity_poly.pdbx_strand_id
1 'polypeptide(L)'
;YFDFSRGGVVEIHDKTSLEWDLAFRRSKVISNGGATNKFGKAGLINLGSPNFDQVVDVPTNNYTPDMSTKTETENPILLKWYSYNYLTHKLSAKANTYAMKTADSKYAKVKFLDFYCANKETGCIKMQYVYQDNGSNQFTKPASG
;
A
#
# COMPACT_ATOMS: atom_id res chain seq x y z
N TYR A 1 8.26 7.23 -6.20
CA TYR A 1 7.00 6.46 -6.21
C TYR A 1 7.33 4.99 -6.18
N PHE A 2 6.38 4.09 -5.93
CA PHE A 2 6.59 2.65 -5.97
C PHE A 2 5.58 2.00 -6.92
N ASP A 3 6.03 1.05 -7.70
CA ASP A 3 5.22 0.26 -8.63
C ASP A 3 5.38 -1.23 -8.32
N PHE A 4 4.27 -1.94 -8.14
CA PHE A 4 4.31 -3.37 -7.83
C PHE A 4 4.77 -4.20 -9.03
N SER A 5 4.46 -3.78 -10.26
CA SER A 5 4.81 -4.54 -11.46
C SER A 5 6.33 -4.58 -11.69
N ARG A 6 7.01 -3.46 -11.49
CA ARG A 6 8.48 -3.34 -11.51
C ARG A 6 9.14 -3.77 -10.20
N GLY A 7 8.35 -4.02 -9.16
CA GLY A 7 8.82 -4.45 -7.84
C GLY A 7 9.72 -3.44 -7.11
N GLY A 8 9.62 -2.15 -7.45
CA GLY A 8 10.64 -1.18 -7.10
C GLY A 8 10.20 0.28 -7.13
N VAL A 9 11.15 1.13 -6.72
CA VAL A 9 10.98 2.59 -6.78
C VAL A 9 11.06 3.04 -8.23
N VAL A 10 10.12 3.89 -8.62
CA VAL A 10 10.03 4.48 -9.95
C VAL A 10 10.04 6.01 -9.87
N GLU A 11 10.72 6.62 -10.83
CA GLU A 11 10.68 8.05 -11.08
C GLU A 11 9.51 8.37 -12.01
N ILE A 12 8.68 9.32 -11.62
CA ILE A 12 7.44 9.66 -12.33
C ILE A 12 7.48 11.14 -12.68
N HIS A 13 7.39 11.42 -13.98
CA HIS A 13 7.38 12.78 -14.53
C HIS A 13 5.95 13.35 -14.63
N ASP A 14 4.96 12.47 -14.90
CA ASP A 14 3.54 12.79 -14.91
C ASP A 14 2.81 12.03 -13.80
N LYS A 15 2.32 12.76 -12.80
CA LYS A 15 1.60 12.17 -11.65
C LYS A 15 0.27 11.52 -12.04
N THR A 16 -0.29 11.87 -13.20
CA THR A 16 -1.53 11.29 -13.72
C THR A 16 -1.30 9.96 -14.47
N SER A 17 -0.04 9.58 -14.68
CA SER A 17 0.36 8.27 -15.20
C SER A 17 -0.11 7.12 -14.30
N LEU A 18 -0.30 5.95 -14.91
CA LEU A 18 -0.63 4.69 -14.22
C LEU A 18 0.62 3.86 -13.86
N GLU A 19 1.82 4.38 -14.11
CA GLU A 19 3.10 3.68 -13.89
C GLU A 19 3.56 3.60 -12.43
N TRP A 20 2.67 3.90 -11.49
CA TRP A 20 2.96 3.85 -10.07
C TRP A 20 1.71 3.47 -9.28
N ASP A 21 1.90 2.86 -8.13
CA ASP A 21 0.80 2.35 -7.30
C ASP A 21 0.73 3.04 -5.95
N LEU A 22 1.88 3.19 -5.29
CA LEU A 22 1.99 3.84 -3.99
C LEU A 22 2.96 5.02 -4.03
N ALA A 23 2.63 6.07 -3.28
CA ALA A 23 3.55 7.15 -3.01
C ALA A 23 3.66 7.39 -1.51
N PHE A 24 4.87 7.77 -1.08
CA PHE A 24 5.25 7.88 0.31
C PHE A 24 5.75 9.28 0.60
N ARG A 25 5.27 9.87 1.70
CA ARG A 25 5.77 11.15 2.22
C ARG A 25 5.83 11.07 3.74
N ARG A 26 7.04 10.90 4.30
CA ARG A 26 7.22 10.55 5.71
C ARG A 26 6.43 9.27 6.03
N SER A 27 5.52 9.29 7.00
CA SER A 27 4.62 8.18 7.32
C SER A 27 3.35 8.14 6.46
N LYS A 28 3.08 9.18 5.66
CA LYS A 28 1.88 9.23 4.83
C LYS A 28 2.05 8.34 3.60
N VAL A 29 1.01 7.57 3.32
CA VAL A 29 0.91 6.71 2.14
C VAL A 29 -0.34 7.09 1.37
N ILE A 30 -0.19 7.30 0.08
CA ILE A 30 -1.27 7.54 -0.87
C ILE A 30 -1.18 6.52 -1.99
N SER A 31 -2.31 6.25 -2.64
CA SER A 31 -2.43 5.31 -3.75
C SER A 31 -2.83 6.01 -5.04
N ASN A 32 -2.49 5.41 -6.18
CA ASN A 32 -2.79 5.96 -7.49
C ASN A 32 -4.27 5.74 -7.89
N GLY A 33 -5.18 6.43 -7.21
CA GLY A 33 -6.62 6.34 -7.46
C GLY A 33 -7.42 7.38 -6.71
N GLY A 34 -8.69 7.52 -7.08
CA GLY A 34 -9.61 8.48 -6.45
C GLY A 34 -9.16 9.93 -6.61
N ALA A 35 -9.11 10.66 -5.49
CA ALA A 35 -8.71 12.07 -5.47
C ALA A 35 -7.23 12.30 -5.80
N THR A 36 -6.38 11.27 -5.69
CA THR A 36 -4.95 11.37 -6.02
C THR A 36 -4.73 11.35 -7.54
N ASN A 37 -5.46 10.48 -8.25
CA ASN A 37 -5.45 10.40 -9.70
C ASN A 37 -6.80 9.86 -10.19
N LYS A 38 -7.52 10.66 -10.97
CA LYS A 38 -8.84 10.31 -11.52
C LYS A 38 -8.80 9.17 -12.55
N PHE A 39 -7.65 8.92 -13.17
CA PHE A 39 -7.47 7.84 -14.16
C PHE A 39 -7.08 6.52 -13.50
N GLY A 40 -6.45 6.59 -12.33
CA GLY A 40 -6.05 5.43 -11.55
C GLY A 40 -7.22 4.80 -10.82
N LYS A 41 -7.20 3.47 -10.72
CA LYS A 41 -8.25 2.68 -10.07
C LYS A 41 -7.82 2.13 -8.71
N ALA A 42 -6.72 2.65 -8.16
CA ALA A 42 -6.18 2.13 -6.93
C ALA A 42 -7.10 2.38 -5.73
N GLY A 43 -7.03 1.45 -4.79
CA GLY A 43 -7.72 1.56 -3.51
C GLY A 43 -7.28 0.45 -2.58
N LEU A 44 -7.69 0.53 -1.31
CA LEU A 44 -7.24 -0.39 -0.27
C LEU A 44 -8.37 -0.93 0.60
N ILE A 45 -8.11 -2.08 1.20
CA ILE A 45 -8.91 -2.71 2.27
C ILE A 45 -7.96 -3.10 3.39
N ASN A 46 -8.33 -2.80 4.64
CA ASN A 46 -7.62 -3.33 5.80
C ASN A 46 -8.18 -4.71 6.14
N LEU A 47 -7.36 -5.77 6.02
CA LEU A 47 -7.76 -7.14 6.34
C LEU A 47 -7.60 -7.48 7.83
N GLY A 48 -7.23 -6.50 8.66
CA GLY A 48 -6.85 -6.75 10.05
C GLY A 48 -5.43 -7.31 10.13
N SER A 49 -5.15 -8.17 11.10
CA SER A 49 -3.81 -8.75 11.33
C SER A 49 -3.76 -10.28 11.16
N PRO A 50 -4.25 -10.85 10.04
CA PRO A 50 -4.00 -12.25 9.76
C PRO A 50 -2.50 -12.49 9.53
N ASN A 51 -2.06 -13.74 9.66
CA ASN A 51 -0.73 -14.09 9.20
C ASN A 51 -0.62 -13.79 7.69
N PHE A 52 0.41 -13.04 7.30
CA PHE A 52 0.59 -12.57 5.92
C PHE A 52 0.61 -13.72 4.92
N ASP A 53 1.23 -14.85 5.28
CA ASP A 53 1.34 -16.02 4.42
C ASP A 53 0.03 -16.82 4.30
N GLN A 54 -0.89 -16.67 5.26
CA GLN A 54 -2.21 -17.31 5.23
C GLN A 54 -3.23 -16.54 4.39
N VAL A 55 -2.95 -15.28 4.01
CA VAL A 55 -3.78 -14.53 3.07
C VAL A 55 -3.52 -15.05 1.65
N VAL A 56 -4.30 -16.05 1.24
CA VAL A 56 -4.18 -16.70 -0.06
C VAL A 56 -5.02 -16.03 -1.15
N ASP A 57 -5.95 -15.14 -0.78
CA ASP A 57 -6.72 -14.33 -1.71
C ASP A 57 -7.14 -13.01 -1.07
N VAL A 58 -7.62 -12.07 -1.90
CA VAL A 58 -8.18 -10.79 -1.46
C VAL A 58 -9.55 -10.54 -2.06
N PRO A 59 -10.41 -9.72 -1.43
CA PRO A 59 -11.68 -9.31 -2.03
C PRO A 59 -11.50 -8.65 -3.39
N THR A 60 -12.49 -8.76 -4.28
CA THR A 60 -12.43 -8.14 -5.62
C THR A 60 -13.07 -6.75 -5.67
N ASN A 61 -13.88 -6.39 -4.67
CA ASN A 61 -14.67 -5.16 -4.57
C ASN A 61 -14.46 -4.46 -3.21
N ASN A 62 -15.14 -3.33 -3.01
CA ASN A 62 -15.11 -2.54 -1.77
C ASN A 62 -13.75 -1.93 -1.38
N TYR A 63 -12.90 -1.68 -2.38
CA TYR A 63 -11.66 -0.95 -2.20
C TYR A 63 -11.93 0.53 -1.95
N THR A 64 -11.33 1.07 -0.89
CA THR A 64 -11.45 2.49 -0.56
C THR A 64 -10.35 3.29 -1.27
N PRO A 65 -10.71 4.18 -2.21
CA PRO A 65 -9.74 5.01 -2.90
C PRO A 65 -9.27 6.16 -2.01
N ASP A 66 -8.28 6.91 -2.48
CA ASP A 66 -7.86 8.12 -1.81
C ASP A 66 -8.93 9.21 -1.90
N MET A 67 -9.08 9.99 -0.83
CA MET A 67 -10.06 11.05 -0.70
C MET A 67 -9.37 12.40 -0.50
N SER A 68 -9.94 13.45 -1.08
CA SER A 68 -9.49 14.82 -0.81
C SER A 68 -10.04 15.26 0.55
N THR A 69 -9.17 15.79 1.41
CA THR A 69 -9.60 16.53 2.61
C THR A 69 -9.50 18.03 2.38
N LYS A 70 -9.73 18.82 3.44
CA LYS A 70 -9.53 20.28 3.42
C LYS A 70 -8.07 20.68 3.22
N THR A 71 -7.12 19.83 3.64
CA THR A 71 -5.70 20.18 3.68
C THR A 71 -4.87 19.40 2.68
N GLU A 72 -5.21 18.12 2.45
CA GLU A 72 -4.46 17.26 1.54
C GLU A 72 -5.23 15.97 1.17
N THR A 73 -4.80 15.30 0.11
CA THR A 73 -5.34 14.00 -0.28
C THR A 73 -4.77 12.88 0.60
N GLU A 74 -5.60 11.97 1.07
CA GLU A 74 -5.19 10.87 1.94
C GLU A 74 -6.02 9.61 1.69
N ASN A 75 -5.48 8.44 2.06
CA ASN A 75 -6.25 7.21 2.09
C ASN A 75 -6.69 6.90 3.53
N PRO A 76 -8.00 6.83 3.85
CA PRO A 76 -8.48 6.63 5.21
C PRO A 76 -8.04 5.29 5.82
N ILE A 77 -7.79 4.28 4.98
CA ILE A 77 -7.28 2.96 5.40
C ILE A 77 -5.82 3.03 5.87
N LEU A 78 -5.03 3.93 5.28
CA LEU A 78 -3.60 4.07 5.54
C LEU A 78 -3.27 5.26 6.45
N LEU A 79 -4.24 5.96 7.03
CA LEU A 79 -3.97 7.11 7.92
C LEU A 79 -3.16 6.73 9.16
N LYS A 80 -3.44 5.56 9.73
CA LYS A 80 -2.83 5.08 10.97
C LYS A 80 -2.38 3.63 10.82
N TRP A 81 -1.59 3.35 9.78
CA TRP A 81 -0.94 2.05 9.63
C TRP A 81 0.12 1.79 10.72
N TYR A 82 0.45 2.81 11.51
CA TYR A 82 1.31 2.76 12.68
C TYR A 82 0.56 3.11 13.97
N SER A 83 1.12 2.72 15.12
CA SER A 83 0.81 3.25 16.45
C SER A 83 1.86 4.28 16.86
N TYR A 84 1.50 5.24 17.70
CA TYR A 84 2.43 6.22 18.27
C TYR A 84 2.46 6.07 19.78
N ASN A 85 3.67 5.92 20.32
CA ASN A 85 3.89 5.90 21.75
C ASN A 85 4.23 7.32 22.23
N TYR A 86 3.31 7.94 22.99
CA TYR A 86 3.45 9.31 23.47
C TYR A 86 4.59 9.53 24.48
N LEU A 87 5.03 8.48 25.19
CA LEU A 87 6.11 8.59 26.17
C LEU A 87 7.49 8.56 25.51
N THR A 88 7.65 7.70 24.49
CA THR A 88 8.92 7.51 23.80
C THR A 88 9.02 8.26 22.48
N HIS A 89 7.93 8.87 22.03
CA HIS A 89 7.77 9.50 20.72
C HIS A 89 8.09 8.56 19.53
N LYS A 90 8.01 7.25 19.74
CA LYS A 90 8.28 6.24 18.69
C LYS A 90 7.00 5.87 17.97
N LEU A 91 7.06 5.74 16.64
CA LEU A 91 6.00 5.04 15.91
C LEU A 91 6.36 3.56 15.79
N SER A 92 5.36 2.71 15.61
CA SER A 92 5.55 1.28 15.36
C SER A 92 4.52 0.81 14.35
N ALA A 93 4.96 0.06 13.34
CA ALA A 93 4.04 -0.47 12.33
C ALA A 93 3.02 -1.39 12.99
N LYS A 94 1.75 -1.26 12.63
CA LYS A 94 0.74 -2.22 13.05
C LYS A 94 0.93 -3.52 12.27
N ALA A 95 0.58 -4.65 12.88
CA ALA A 95 0.69 -5.96 12.25
C ALA A 95 -0.35 -6.21 11.13
N ASN A 96 -0.97 -5.17 10.60
CA ASN A 96 -2.07 -5.25 9.66
C ASN A 96 -1.60 -5.67 8.26
N THR A 97 -2.39 -6.53 7.62
CA THR A 97 -2.27 -6.86 6.20
C THR A 97 -3.34 -6.08 5.43
N TYR A 98 -2.94 -5.50 4.31
CA TYR A 98 -3.81 -4.70 3.45
C TYR A 98 -3.97 -5.40 2.11
N ALA A 99 -5.19 -5.48 1.60
CA ALA A 99 -5.43 -5.74 0.19
C ALA A 99 -5.35 -4.42 -0.57
N MET A 100 -4.74 -4.45 -1.74
CA MET A 100 -4.65 -3.30 -2.63
C MET A 100 -5.10 -3.69 -4.03
N LYS A 101 -5.92 -2.84 -4.62
CA LYS A 101 -6.12 -2.78 -6.07
C LYS A 101 -5.14 -1.75 -6.63
N THR A 102 -4.39 -2.09 -7.66
CA THR A 102 -3.40 -1.21 -8.30
C THR A 102 -4.05 -0.20 -9.24
N ALA A 103 -3.26 0.76 -9.75
CA ALA A 103 -3.76 1.78 -10.68
C ALA A 103 -4.39 1.18 -11.94
N ASP A 104 -3.83 0.07 -12.41
CA ASP A 104 -4.21 -0.69 -13.61
C ASP A 104 -5.19 -1.85 -13.33
N SER A 105 -5.80 -1.93 -12.14
CA SER A 105 -6.81 -2.92 -11.73
C SER A 105 -6.32 -4.35 -11.44
N LYS A 106 -5.05 -4.53 -11.10
CA LYS A 106 -4.51 -5.78 -10.56
C LYS A 106 -4.54 -5.78 -9.02
N TYR A 107 -4.09 -6.86 -8.41
CA TYR A 107 -4.18 -7.06 -6.97
C TYR A 107 -2.81 -7.28 -6.31
N ALA A 108 -2.65 -6.70 -5.13
CA ALA A 108 -1.53 -6.94 -4.24
C ALA A 108 -2.00 -7.11 -2.80
N LYS A 109 -1.25 -7.87 -2.01
CA LYS A 109 -1.31 -7.79 -0.54
C LYS A 109 -0.05 -7.13 -0.01
N VAL A 110 -0.19 -6.24 0.96
CA VAL A 110 0.90 -5.43 1.50
C VAL A 110 0.86 -5.42 3.01
N LYS A 111 2.02 -5.50 3.66
CA LYS A 111 2.20 -5.32 5.09
C LYS A 111 3.36 -4.37 5.33
N PHE A 112 3.09 -3.28 6.05
CA PHE A 112 4.15 -2.36 6.46
C PHE A 112 4.86 -2.91 7.69
N LEU A 113 6.19 -2.91 7.66
CA LEU A 113 7.04 -3.51 8.68
C LEU A 113 7.75 -2.45 9.52
N ASP A 114 8.22 -1.38 8.87
CA ASP A 114 8.99 -0.33 9.52
C ASP A 114 8.87 0.98 8.72
N PHE A 115 9.23 2.10 9.36
CA PHE A 115 9.37 3.42 8.74
C PHE A 115 10.70 4.11 9.11
N TYR A 116 11.54 3.44 9.89
CA TYR A 116 12.87 3.94 10.26
C TYR A 116 13.96 3.44 9.30
N CYS A 117 14.88 4.34 9.00
CA CYS A 117 16.12 4.04 8.30
C CYS A 117 17.12 3.36 9.26
N ALA A 118 18.19 2.78 8.72
CA ALA A 118 19.22 2.11 9.52
C ALA A 118 19.88 3.03 10.58
N ASN A 119 19.97 4.32 10.28
CA ASN A 119 20.47 5.37 11.18
C ASN A 119 19.42 5.87 12.20
N LYS A 120 18.25 5.24 12.29
CA LYS A 120 17.09 5.61 13.13
C LYS A 120 16.38 6.91 12.73
N GLU A 121 16.71 7.49 11.57
CA GLU A 121 15.91 8.57 10.99
C GLU A 121 14.57 8.03 10.45
N THR A 122 13.57 8.91 10.33
CA THR A 122 12.25 8.55 9.82
C THR A 122 12.15 8.74 8.32
N GLY A 123 11.43 7.87 7.63
CA GLY A 123 11.10 8.04 6.21
C GLY A 123 11.54 6.87 5.31
N CYS A 124 12.22 5.86 5.85
CA CYS A 124 12.51 4.62 5.13
C CYS A 124 11.40 3.60 5.43
N ILE A 125 10.39 3.55 4.56
CA ILE A 125 9.31 2.58 4.71
C ILE A 125 9.79 1.21 4.24
N LYS A 126 9.74 0.22 5.13
CA LYS A 126 9.94 -1.19 4.83
C LYS A 126 8.58 -1.85 4.73
N MET A 127 8.34 -2.55 3.64
CA MET A 127 7.10 -3.29 3.42
C MET A 127 7.39 -4.67 2.85
N GLN A 128 6.53 -5.63 3.18
CA GLN A 128 6.42 -6.93 2.55
C GLN A 128 5.19 -6.90 1.64
N TYR A 129 5.30 -7.44 0.43
CA TYR A 129 4.18 -7.50 -0.49
C TYR A 129 4.20 -8.75 -1.36
N VAL A 130 3.05 -9.11 -1.91
CA VAL A 130 2.90 -10.06 -3.02
C VAL A 130 1.97 -9.42 -4.04
N TYR A 131 2.35 -9.47 -5.32
CA TYR A 131 1.63 -8.88 -6.44
C TYR A 131 1.21 -9.96 -7.44
N GLN A 132 0.01 -9.80 -8.03
CA GLN A 132 -0.52 -10.68 -9.06
C GLN A 132 -0.57 -9.99 -10.41
N ASP A 133 0.41 -10.28 -11.25
CA ASP A 133 0.53 -9.66 -12.57
C ASP A 133 -0.56 -10.12 -13.56
N ASN A 134 -1.08 -11.33 -13.37
CA ASN A 134 -2.17 -11.87 -14.19
C ASN A 134 -3.57 -11.28 -13.85
N GLY A 135 -3.65 -10.37 -12.87
CA GLY A 135 -4.90 -9.75 -12.44
C GLY A 135 -5.81 -10.64 -11.57
N SER A 136 -5.36 -11.85 -11.20
CA SER A 136 -6.06 -12.70 -10.24
C SER A 136 -6.06 -12.09 -8.84
N ASN A 137 -7.12 -12.33 -8.08
CA ASN A 137 -7.17 -11.98 -6.66
C ASN A 137 -6.58 -13.06 -5.75
N GLN A 138 -5.99 -14.11 -6.32
CA GLN A 138 -5.41 -15.27 -5.63
C GLN A 138 -3.88 -15.15 -5.56
N PHE A 139 -3.29 -15.44 -4.40
CA PHE A 139 -1.85 -15.39 -4.10
C PHE A 139 -1.25 -16.77 -3.80
N THR A 140 -1.98 -17.85 -4.05
CA THR A 140 -1.43 -19.21 -3.94
C THR A 140 -0.26 -19.37 -4.91
N LYS A 141 0.80 -20.06 -4.49
CA LYS A 141 1.79 -20.56 -5.45
C LYS A 141 1.05 -21.48 -6.43
N PRO A 142 1.29 -21.39 -7.75
CA PRO A 142 0.86 -22.45 -8.65
C PRO A 142 1.37 -23.77 -8.07
N ALA A 143 0.49 -24.77 -7.96
CA ALA A 143 0.93 -26.11 -7.58
C ALA A 143 2.07 -26.47 -8.54
N SER A 144 3.27 -26.66 -7.98
CA SER A 144 4.39 -27.20 -8.75
C SER A 144 3.99 -28.63 -9.10
N GLY A 145 3.55 -28.82 -10.34
CA GLY A 145 3.35 -30.14 -10.93
C GLY A 145 4.67 -30.84 -11.19
#